data_AF-A0A961ICY2-F1
#
_entry.id   AF-A0A961ICY2-F1
#
_cell.length_a   1.000
_cell.length_b   1.000
_cell.length_c   1.000
_cell.angle_alpha   90.00
_cell.angle_beta   90.00
_cell.angle_gamma   90.00
#
_symmetry.space_group_name_H-M   'P 1'
#
loop_
_entity.id
_entity.type
_entity.pdbx_description
1 polymer ?
#
loop_
_entity_poly.entity_id
_entity_poly.type
_entity_poly.pdbx_seq_one_letter_code
_entity_poly.pdbx_strand_id
1 'polypeptide(L)'
;YDAYQAFTPSQIVQQSRERFPEPDVLLFLDIAPEAAMQRIRNTRQNFESFETLEQLRRIDRAYRSILPPATVYLPANQSPEQVLATAVWAIEKSRRTLKS
;
A
#
# COMPACT_ATOMS: atom_id res chain seq x y z
N TYR A 1 -12.15 -20.95 -22.43
CA TYR A 1 -10.98 -20.29 -21.83
C TYR A 1 -11.49 -19.01 -21.23
N ASP A 2 -11.64 -19.00 -19.91
CA ASP A 2 -12.47 -18.06 -19.17
C ASP A 2 -11.97 -16.62 -19.29
N ALA A 3 -12.91 -15.72 -19.54
CA ALA A 3 -12.72 -14.29 -19.38
C ALA A 3 -12.53 -14.02 -17.88
N TYR A 4 -11.28 -13.93 -17.43
CA TYR A 4 -10.97 -13.23 -16.20
C TYR A 4 -11.57 -11.82 -16.33
N GLN A 5 -12.71 -11.59 -15.67
CA GLN A 5 -13.21 -10.22 -15.53
C GLN A 5 -12.15 -9.45 -14.76
N ALA A 6 -11.47 -8.53 -15.46
CA ALA A 6 -10.51 -7.65 -14.83
C ALA A 6 -11.28 -6.69 -13.91
N PHE A 7 -11.35 -7.02 -12.63
CA PHE A 7 -11.93 -6.13 -11.63
C PHE A 7 -11.15 -4.83 -11.58
N THR A 8 -11.88 -3.72 -11.53
CA THR A 8 -11.32 -2.41 -11.18
C THR A 8 -10.87 -2.40 -9.72
N PRO A 9 -9.89 -1.55 -9.33
CA PRO A 9 -9.47 -1.42 -7.94
C PRO A 9 -10.64 -1.18 -6.97
N SER A 10 -11.62 -0.34 -7.36
CA SER A 10 -12.82 -0.06 -6.56
C SER A 10 -13.71 -1.29 -6.36
N GLN A 11 -13.86 -2.15 -7.37
CA GLN A 11 -14.64 -3.38 -7.25
C GLN A 11 -13.97 -4.37 -6.29
N ILE A 12 -12.63 -4.46 -6.32
CA ILE A 12 -11.86 -5.31 -5.40
C ILE A 12 -12.09 -4.85 -3.95
N VAL A 13 -12.02 -3.53 -3.69
CA VAL A 13 -12.26 -2.98 -2.35
C VAL A 13 -13.70 -3.21 -1.90
N GLN A 14 -14.68 -2.99 -2.77
CA GLN A 14 -16.10 -3.23 -2.44
C GLN A 14 -16.34 -4.69 -2.03
N GLN A 15 -15.86 -5.64 -2.84
CA GLN A 15 -16.02 -7.06 -2.53
C GLN A 15 -15.29 -7.47 -1.25
N SER A 16 -14.15 -6.83 -0.95
CA SER A 16 -13.42 -7.05 0.31
C SER A 16 -14.25 -6.59 1.51
N ARG A 17 -14.87 -5.41 1.44
CA ARG A 17 -15.71 -4.84 2.52
C ARG A 17 -16.95 -5.66 2.85
N GLU A 18 -17.49 -6.39 1.87
CA GLU A 18 -18.62 -7.30 2.07
C GLU A 18 -18.23 -8.56 2.87
N ARG A 19 -16.94 -8.92 2.88
CA ARG A 19 -16.42 -10.13 3.52
C ARG A 19 -15.58 -9.88 4.77
N PHE A 20 -14.97 -8.71 4.88
CA PHE A 20 -13.99 -8.39 5.92
C PHE A 20 -14.36 -7.09 6.62
N PRO A 21 -14.11 -7.00 7.94
CA PRO A 21 -14.31 -5.75 8.67
C PRO A 21 -13.37 -4.66 8.15
N GLU A 22 -13.82 -3.42 8.24
CA GLU A 22 -12.96 -2.26 8.02
C GLU A 22 -11.82 -2.24 9.06
N PRO A 23 -10.58 -1.95 8.66
CA PRO A 23 -9.48 -1.85 9.59
C PRO A 23 -9.59 -0.57 10.45
N ASP A 24 -9.20 -0.67 11.72
CA ASP A 24 -9.09 0.48 12.64
C ASP A 24 -8.01 1.50 12.19
N VAL A 25 -7.04 1.03 11.42
CA VAL A 25 -5.96 1.84 10.86
C VAL A 25 -5.48 1.22 9.56
N LEU A 26 -5.38 2.05 8.51
CA LEU A 26 -4.73 1.67 7.25
C LEU A 26 -3.39 2.40 7.15
N LEU A 27 -2.31 1.63 7.09
CA LEU A 27 -0.96 2.13 6.88
C LEU A 27 -0.56 1.93 5.42
N PHE A 28 -0.18 3.00 4.72
CA PHE A 28 0.30 2.93 3.35
C PHE A 28 1.79 3.32 3.30
N LEU A 29 2.63 2.39 2.85
CA LEU A 29 4.05 2.65 2.63
C LEU A 29 4.22 3.49 1.36
N ASP A 30 4.36 4.80 1.53
CA ASP A 30 4.45 5.74 0.44
C ASP A 30 5.89 5.79 -0.11
N ILE A 31 6.07 5.19 -1.29
CA ILE A 31 7.32 5.18 -2.03
C ILE A 31 7.05 5.45 -3.50
N ALA A 32 7.81 6.40 -4.08
CA ALA A 32 7.73 6.66 -5.51
C ALA A 32 8.14 5.41 -6.32
N PRO A 33 7.45 5.10 -7.44
CA PRO A 33 7.79 3.97 -8.31
C PRO A 33 9.27 3.90 -8.70
N GLU A 34 9.90 5.05 -8.94
CA GLU A 34 11.32 5.16 -9.29
C GLU A 34 12.23 4.73 -8.14
N ALA A 35 11.91 5.15 -6.91
CA ALA A 35 12.66 4.76 -5.72
C ALA A 35 12.46 3.28 -5.38
N ALA A 36 11.25 2.75 -5.56
CA ALA A 36 10.97 1.33 -5.41
C ALA A 36 11.76 0.49 -6.43
N MET A 37 11.80 0.94 -7.69
CA MET A 37 12.61 0.31 -8.74
C MET A 37 14.10 0.28 -8.38
N GLN A 38 14.66 1.38 -7.89
CA GLN A 38 16.06 1.42 -7.45
C GLN A 38 16.33 0.42 -6.32
N ARG A 39 15.43 0.32 -5.34
CA ARG A 39 15.56 -0.66 -4.24
C ARG A 39 15.53 -2.11 -4.74
N ILE A 40 14.58 -2.43 -5.63
CA ILE A 40 14.49 -3.77 -6.24
C ILE A 40 15.82 -4.11 -6.93
N ARG A 41 16.33 -3.20 -7.77
CA ARG A 41 17.59 -3.40 -8.51
C ARG A 41 18.80 -3.61 -7.61
N ASN A 42 18.84 -2.93 -6.47
CA ASN A 42 19.99 -2.97 -5.56
C ASN A 42 19.95 -4.15 -4.59
N THR A 43 18.78 -4.73 -4.34
CA THR A 43 18.60 -5.73 -3.27
C THR A 43 18.30 -7.14 -3.80
N ARG A 44 17.73 -7.29 -5.01
CA ARG A 44 17.33 -8.61 -5.55
C ARG A 44 18.28 -9.06 -6.65
N GLN A 45 18.80 -10.28 -6.53
CA GLN A 45 19.63 -10.91 -7.58
C GLN A 45 18.80 -11.42 -8.77
N ASN A 46 17.52 -11.73 -8.56
CA ASN A 46 16.59 -12.18 -9.58
C ASN A 46 15.46 -11.15 -9.72
N PHE A 47 15.30 -10.58 -10.92
CA PHE A 47 14.15 -9.76 -11.27
C PHE A 47 12.99 -10.68 -11.64
N GLU A 48 11.82 -10.44 -11.07
CA GLU A 48 10.60 -11.03 -11.64
C GLU A 48 10.23 -10.26 -12.91
N SER A 49 9.75 -10.98 -13.93
CA SER A 49 9.41 -10.44 -15.26
C SER A 49 8.39 -9.29 -15.25
N PHE A 50 7.74 -9.05 -14.10
CA PHE A 50 6.68 -8.08 -13.89
C PHE A 50 7.13 -6.83 -13.11
N GLU A 51 8.44 -6.66 -12.88
CA GLU A 51 9.01 -5.51 -12.16
C GLU A 51 9.51 -4.42 -13.12
N THR A 52 8.65 -3.91 -14.02
CA THR A 52 8.96 -2.72 -14.84
C THR A 52 8.50 -1.43 -14.17
N LEU A 53 9.17 -0.30 -14.48
CA LEU A 53 8.78 1.00 -13.92
C LEU A 53 7.34 1.39 -14.31
N GLU A 54 6.92 1.02 -15.51
CA GLU A 54 5.55 1.25 -15.97
C GLU A 54 4.53 0.49 -15.13
N GLN A 55 4.81 -0.78 -14.83
CA GLN A 55 3.96 -1.58 -13.94
C GLN A 55 3.92 -1.00 -12.53
N LEU A 56 5.06 -0.59 -11.96
CA LEU A 56 5.10 0.08 -10.65
C LEU A 56 4.27 1.37 -10.64
N ARG A 57 4.34 2.19 -11.69
CA ARG A 57 3.50 3.39 -11.84
C ARG A 57 2.01 3.05 -11.97
N ARG A 58 1.66 1.97 -12.67
CA ARG A 58 0.26 1.50 -12.77
C ARG A 58 -0.26 1.02 -11.43
N ILE A 59 0.55 0.29 -10.66
CA ILE A 59 0.23 -0.19 -9.32
C ILE A 59 0.05 0.99 -8.37
N ASP A 60 0.97 1.95 -8.34
CA ASP A 60 0.88 3.16 -7.51
C ASP A 60 -0.43 3.92 -7.77
N ARG A 61 -0.77 4.17 -9.05
CA ARG A 61 -2.05 4.79 -9.42
C ARG A 61 -3.26 3.99 -8.98
N ALA A 62 -3.22 2.66 -9.10
CA ALA A 62 -4.33 1.79 -8.72
C ALA A 62 -4.57 1.78 -7.21
N TYR A 63 -3.52 1.79 -6.39
CA TYR A 63 -3.65 1.95 -4.94
C TYR A 63 -4.17 3.35 -4.59
N ARG A 64 -3.55 4.41 -5.12
CA ARG A 64 -3.94 5.79 -4.80
C ARG A 64 -5.39 6.12 -5.15
N SER A 65 -5.98 5.46 -6.15
CA SER A 65 -7.39 5.69 -6.51
C SER A 65 -8.39 5.08 -5.52
N ILE A 66 -7.94 4.21 -4.60
CA ILE A 66 -8.81 3.51 -3.64
C ILE A 66 -8.45 3.76 -2.18
N LEU A 67 -7.40 4.52 -1.88
CA LEU A 67 -7.00 4.82 -0.51
C LEU A 67 -8.09 5.67 0.19
N PRO A 68 -8.61 5.22 1.35
CA PRO A 68 -9.53 6.01 2.15
C PRO A 68 -8.90 7.32 2.66
N PRO A 69 -9.69 8.37 2.94
CA PRO A 69 -9.17 9.62 3.51
C PRO A 69 -8.43 9.47 4.86
N ALA A 70 -8.77 8.44 5.64
CA ALA A 70 -8.15 8.14 6.93
C ALA A 70 -6.82 7.37 6.82
N THR A 71 -6.30 7.17 5.61
CA THR A 71 -5.02 6.47 5.38
C THR A 71 -3.87 7.23 6.05
N VAL A 72 -3.05 6.50 6.80
CA VAL A 72 -1.78 7.02 7.32
C VAL A 72 -0.68 6.69 6.33
N TYR A 73 -0.09 7.73 5.75
CA TYR A 73 1.04 7.61 4.83
C TYR A 73 2.35 7.51 5.62
N LEU A 74 3.07 6.43 5.40
CA LEU A 74 4.38 6.19 5.98
C LEU A 74 5.44 6.50 4.93
N PRO A 75 6.33 7.49 5.13
CA PRO A 75 7.33 7.90 4.16
C PRO A 75 8.39 6.80 4.00
N ALA A 76 8.15 5.87 3.08
CA ALA A 76 8.92 4.64 2.98
C ALA A 76 10.30 4.86 2.34
N ASN A 77 10.64 6.09 1.93
CA ASN A 77 11.98 6.50 1.52
C ASN A 77 12.96 6.70 2.70
N GLN A 78 12.46 6.83 3.93
CA GLN A 78 13.25 6.95 5.15
C GLN A 78 13.90 5.62 5.58
N SER A 79 14.69 5.66 6.66
CA SER A 79 15.25 4.43 7.24
C SER A 79 14.12 3.56 7.84
N PRO A 80 14.30 2.23 7.91
CA PRO A 80 13.31 1.33 8.50
C PRO A 80 12.89 1.73 9.92
N GLU A 81 13.82 2.24 10.73
CA GLU A 81 13.58 2.68 12.11
C GLU A 81 12.64 3.90 12.17
N GLN A 82 12.83 4.86 11.28
CA GLN A 82 11.98 6.06 11.19
C GLN A 82 10.56 5.71 10.71
N VAL A 83 10.47 4.81 9.73
CA VAL A 83 9.18 4.28 9.24
C VAL A 83 8.46 3.53 10.36
N LEU A 84 9.17 2.68 11.11
CA LEU A 84 8.63 1.93 12.24
C LEU A 84 8.10 2.85 13.33
N ALA A 85 8.85 3.88 13.72
CA ALA A 85 8.42 4.84 14.73
C ALA A 85 7.10 5.53 14.33
N THR A 86 6.97 5.90 13.06
CA THR A 86 5.73 6.51 12.52
C THR A 86 4.56 5.53 12.54
N ALA A 87 4.81 4.26 12.18
CA ALA A 87 3.79 3.21 12.20
C ALA A 87 3.28 2.93 13.62
N VAL A 88 4.17 2.80 14.60
CA VAL A 88 3.82 2.58 16.01
C VAL A 88 2.98 3.73 16.53
N TRP A 89 3.39 4.96 16.29
CA TRP A 89 2.62 6.14 16.70
C TRP A 89 1.20 6.13 16.13
N ALA A 90 1.04 5.79 14.86
CA ALA A 90 -0.27 5.75 14.19
C ALA A 90 -1.20 4.69 14.80
N ILE A 91 -0.66 3.50 15.08
CA ILE A 91 -1.39 2.40 15.72
C ILE A 91 -1.81 2.80 17.14
N GLU A 92 -0.90 3.36 17.93
CA GLU A 92 -1.21 3.80 19.30
C GLU A 92 -2.25 4.91 19.35
N LYS A 93 -2.18 5.86 18.42
CA LYS A 93 -3.17 6.94 18.28
C LYS A 93 -4.56 6.37 17.98
N SER A 94 -4.68 5.44 17.01
CA SER A 94 -5.96 4.81 16.67
C SER A 94 -6.59 4.10 17.88
N ARG A 95 -5.78 3.36 18.66
CA ARG A 95 -6.25 2.68 19.90
C ARG A 95 -6.80 3.62 20.97
N ARG A 96 -6.35 4.87 21.03
CA ARG A 96 -6.83 5.87 22.01
C ARG A 96 -8.18 6.45 21.60
N THR A 97 -8.39 6.68 20.30
CA THR A 97 -9.64 7.23 19.76
C THR A 97 -10.81 6.24 19.87
N LEU A 98 -10.54 4.93 19.78
CA LEU A 98 -11.57 3.88 19.91
C LEU A 98 -12.07 3.65 21.34
N LYS A 99 -11.39 4.20 22.35
CA LYS A 99 -11.73 4.03 23.77
C LYS A 99 -12.47 5.23 24.38
N SER A 100 -12.76 6.27 23.58
CA SER A 100 -13.51 7.47 23.96
C SER A 100 -14.92 7.44 23.39
#